data_AF-A0A7Z2VH41-F1
#
_entry.id   AF-A0A7Z2VH41-F1
#
_cell.length_a   1.000
_cell.length_b   1.000
_cell.length_c   1.000
_cell.angle_alpha   90.00
_cell.angle_beta   90.00
_cell.angle_gamma   90.00
#
_symmetry.space_group_name_H-M   'P 1'
#
loop_
_entity.id
_entity.type
_entity.pdbx_description
1 polymer ?
#
loop_
_entity_poly.entity_id
_entity_poly.type
_entity_poly.pdbx_seq_one_letter_code
_entity_poly.pdbx_strand_id
1 'polypeptide(L)'
;MNKMYKMYKMYKALATASIIALAAIPIPASAQNVPPPTKHDGQGFNVNQVKAIPATVGKITNIVNDDSGKTITVTGRGLVLTDQSEIILSITKDTKIIDARGKRVSLQSIIDENKVS
;
A
#
# COMPACT_ATOMS: atom_id res chain seq x y z
N MET A 1 -12.81 -32.64 -52.94
CA MET A 1 -11.56 -31.85 -52.99
C MET A 1 -10.86 -32.00 -51.65
N ASN A 2 -9.69 -32.63 -51.64
CA ASN A 2 -8.91 -32.95 -50.45
C ASN A 2 -8.30 -31.70 -49.80
N LYS A 3 -8.25 -31.68 -48.46
CA LYS A 3 -6.98 -31.40 -47.76
C LYS A 3 -7.05 -31.81 -46.28
N MET A 4 -6.44 -32.97 -46.02
CA MET A 4 -5.84 -33.33 -44.74
C MET A 4 -4.62 -32.43 -44.50
N TYR A 5 -4.45 -31.87 -43.30
CA TYR A 5 -3.14 -31.48 -42.78
C TYR A 5 -3.02 -31.73 -41.27
N LYS A 6 -1.88 -32.31 -40.92
CA LYS A 6 -1.47 -32.90 -39.64
C LYS A 6 -1.08 -31.85 -38.59
N MET A 7 -1.62 -32.03 -37.38
CA MET A 7 -1.01 -32.01 -36.03
C MET A 7 0.21 -31.12 -35.72
N TYR A 8 0.16 -30.43 -34.56
CA TYR A 8 1.29 -30.36 -33.62
C TYR A 8 0.81 -30.35 -32.16
N LYS A 9 1.11 -31.43 -31.42
CA LYS A 9 1.12 -31.46 -29.95
C LYS A 9 2.43 -30.83 -29.49
N MET A 10 2.42 -29.78 -28.67
CA MET A 10 3.52 -29.44 -27.75
C MET A 10 3.04 -28.41 -26.71
N TYR A 11 2.63 -28.84 -25.52
CA TYR A 11 2.87 -28.05 -24.31
C TYR A 11 3.79 -28.88 -23.42
N LYS A 12 5.07 -28.89 -23.78
CA LYS A 12 6.11 -29.22 -22.81
C LYS A 12 6.11 -28.06 -21.82
N ALA A 13 5.32 -28.17 -20.76
CA ALA A 13 5.46 -27.28 -19.62
C ALA A 13 6.89 -27.47 -19.12
N LEU A 14 7.74 -26.49 -19.39
CA LEU A 14 9.08 -26.40 -18.81
C LEU A 14 8.86 -26.06 -17.34
N ALA A 15 8.65 -27.07 -16.52
CA ALA A 15 8.63 -26.93 -15.08
C ALA A 15 10.08 -26.65 -14.62
N THR A 16 10.49 -25.38 -14.69
CA THR A 16 11.73 -24.93 -14.05
C THR A 16 11.44 -24.82 -12.56
N ALA A 17 11.55 -25.95 -11.85
CA ALA A 17 11.59 -25.95 -10.40
C ALA A 17 12.99 -25.51 -9.96
N SER A 18 13.16 -24.22 -9.68
CA SER A 18 14.36 -23.72 -9.01
C SER A 18 14.33 -24.18 -7.56
N ILE A 19 14.99 -25.30 -7.26
CA ILE A 19 15.27 -25.70 -5.88
C ILE A 19 16.34 -24.75 -5.34
N ILE A 20 15.93 -23.73 -4.60
CA ILE A 20 16.88 -22.95 -3.80
C ILE A 20 17.25 -23.83 -2.60
N ALA A 21 18.40 -24.50 -2.69
CA ALA A 21 19.00 -25.14 -1.54
C ALA A 21 19.41 -24.04 -0.54
N LEU A 22 18.60 -23.83 0.49
CA LEU A 22 18.96 -22.98 1.61
C LEU A 22 20.04 -23.73 2.41
N ALA A 23 21.31 -23.43 2.13
CA ALA A 23 22.39 -23.88 2.99
C ALA A 23 22.11 -23.35 4.41
N ALA A 24 22.03 -24.25 5.37
CA ALA A 24 21.87 -23.89 6.78
C ALA A 24 23.13 -23.18 7.26
N ILE A 25 23.18 -21.86 7.11
CA ILE A 25 24.20 -21.04 7.73
C ILE A 25 23.80 -20.91 9.20
N PRO A 26 24.58 -21.42 10.17
CA PRO A 26 24.34 -21.11 11.56
C PRO A 26 24.55 -19.60 11.74
N ILE A 27 23.47 -18.86 12.01
CA ILE A 27 23.57 -17.47 12.43
C ILE A 27 24.08 -17.52 13.88
N PRO A 28 25.32 -17.10 14.18
CA PRO A 28 25.72 -16.92 15.57
C PRO A 28 24.77 -15.90 16.19
N ALA A 29 24.04 -16.33 17.22
CA ALA A 29 23.26 -15.44 18.06
C ALA A 29 24.24 -14.45 18.71
N SER A 30 24.46 -13.33 18.03
CA SER A 30 25.10 -12.18 18.64
C SER A 30 24.07 -11.71 19.65
N ALA A 31 24.27 -12.07 20.91
CA ALA A 31 23.59 -11.44 22.02
C ALA A 31 23.85 -9.95 21.85
N GLN A 32 22.86 -9.23 21.33
CA GLN A 32 22.85 -7.78 21.43
C GLN A 32 22.93 -7.54 22.92
N ASN A 33 24.04 -6.95 23.35
CA ASN A 33 24.25 -6.47 24.70
C ASN A 33 23.23 -5.35 24.93
N VAL A 34 21.97 -5.73 25.12
CA VAL A 34 20.91 -4.86 25.63
C VAL A 34 21.38 -4.50 27.03
N PRO A 35 21.68 -3.21 27.29
CA PRO A 35 21.90 -2.78 28.65
C PRO A 35 20.69 -3.22 29.48
N PRO A 36 20.87 -3.71 30.71
CA PRO A 36 19.74 -4.03 31.57
C PRO A 36 18.81 -2.80 31.64
N PRO A 37 17.48 -2.97 31.65
CA PRO A 37 16.57 -1.85 31.75
C PRO A 37 16.94 -1.05 33.00
N THR A 38 17.38 0.18 32.80
CA THR A 38 17.58 1.13 33.88
C THR A 38 16.24 1.30 34.57
N LYS A 39 16.15 0.87 35.83
CA LYS A 39 15.05 1.27 36.70
C LYS A 39 15.16 2.77 36.91
N HIS A 40 14.51 3.53 36.04
CA HIS A 40 14.43 4.98 36.15
C HIS A 40 13.37 5.30 37.18
N ASP A 41 13.83 5.49 38.41
CA ASP A 41 13.05 6.06 39.49
C ASP A 41 12.79 7.53 39.15
N GLY A 42 11.52 7.93 39.07
CA GLY A 42 11.10 9.33 38.91
C GLY A 42 11.08 9.88 37.48
N GLN A 43 9.92 10.48 37.16
CA GLN A 43 9.60 11.34 36.01
C GLN A 43 9.39 10.62 34.67
N GLY A 44 8.16 10.16 34.48
CA GLY A 44 7.67 9.63 33.21
C GLY A 44 7.76 10.67 32.10
N PHE A 45 8.66 10.43 31.15
CA PHE A 45 8.55 11.01 29.82
C PHE A 45 7.35 10.35 29.14
N ASN A 46 6.23 11.06 29.09
CA ASN A 46 5.15 10.74 28.18
C ASN A 46 5.66 11.02 26.75
N VAL A 47 6.39 10.07 26.18
CA VAL A 47 6.62 10.03 24.75
C VAL A 47 5.26 9.69 24.16
N ASN A 48 4.50 10.73 23.78
CA ASN A 48 3.32 10.57 22.95
C ASN A 48 3.74 9.73 21.75
N GLN A 49 3.39 8.44 21.75
CA GLN A 49 3.59 7.58 20.60
C GLN A 49 2.68 8.14 19.51
N VAL A 50 3.24 8.98 18.64
CA VAL A 50 2.56 9.44 17.45
C VAL A 50 2.28 8.19 16.63
N LYS A 51 1.01 7.79 16.59
CA LYS A 51 0.56 6.68 15.76
C LYS A 51 0.99 6.98 14.33
N ALA A 52 1.93 6.21 13.79
CA ALA A 52 2.32 6.31 12.40
C ALA A 52 1.12 5.87 11.55
N ILE A 53 0.49 6.84 10.89
CA ILE A 53 -0.60 6.60 9.94
C ILE A 53 0.03 6.75 8.55
N PRO A 54 0.03 5.70 7.71
CA PRO A 54 0.53 5.80 6.35
C PRO A 54 -0.17 6.93 5.60
N ALA A 55 0.61 7.75 4.91
CA ALA A 55 0.08 8.91 4.20
C ALA A 55 0.82 9.14 2.87
N THR A 56 0.07 9.60 1.86
CA THR A 56 0.59 9.85 0.52
C THR A 56 0.13 11.23 0.06
N VAL A 57 1.06 12.02 -0.47
CA VAL A 57 0.74 13.28 -1.16
C VAL A 57 0.91 13.04 -2.65
N GLY A 58 -0.16 13.31 -3.40
CA GLY A 58 -0.21 12.99 -4.81
C GLY A 58 -1.43 13.56 -5.51
N LYS A 59 -1.65 13.09 -6.74
CA LYS A 59 -2.82 13.42 -7.54
C LYS A 59 -3.84 12.30 -7.43
N ILE A 60 -5.11 12.67 -7.50
CA ILE A 60 -6.18 11.71 -7.70
C ILE A 60 -6.04 11.18 -9.13
N THR A 61 -5.90 9.87 -9.29
CA THR A 61 -5.73 9.21 -10.59
C THR A 61 -6.95 8.39 -10.98
N ASN A 62 -7.77 8.00 -10.02
CA ASN A 62 -9.02 7.31 -10.27
C ASN A 62 -10.05 7.63 -9.18
N ILE A 63 -11.32 7.72 -9.58
CA ILE A 63 -12.46 7.80 -8.66
C ILE A 63 -13.49 6.77 -9.09
N VAL A 64 -13.81 5.84 -8.19
CA VAL A 64 -14.91 4.89 -8.36
C VAL A 64 -16.07 5.36 -7.50
N ASN A 65 -17.24 5.49 -8.11
CA ASN A 65 -18.48 5.87 -7.44
C ASN A 65 -19.64 5.12 -8.10
N ASP A 66 -19.79 3.86 -7.73
CA ASP A 66 -20.83 2.96 -8.24
C ASP A 66 -21.44 2.15 -7.09
N ASP A 67 -22.24 1.12 -7.44
CA ASP A 67 -22.91 0.26 -6.48
C ASP A 67 -21.96 -0.64 -5.69
N SER A 68 -20.72 -0.84 -6.16
CA SER A 68 -19.67 -1.60 -5.45
C SER A 68 -19.03 -0.79 -4.32
N GLY A 69 -19.14 0.54 -4.37
CA GLY A 69 -18.64 1.43 -3.33
C GLY A 69 -18.07 2.72 -3.87
N LYS A 70 -17.40 3.45 -2.97
CA LYS A 70 -16.78 4.74 -3.28
C LYS A 70 -15.31 4.67 -2.92
N THR A 71 -14.43 4.81 -3.91
CA THR A 71 -12.98 4.80 -3.70
C THR A 71 -12.29 5.92 -4.45
N ILE A 72 -11.18 6.39 -3.88
CA ILE A 72 -10.27 7.35 -4.52
C ILE A 72 -8.90 6.72 -4.56
N THR A 73 -8.30 6.61 -5.74
CA THR A 73 -6.90 6.26 -5.90
C THR A 73 -6.06 7.53 -5.95
N VAL A 74 -5.05 7.60 -5.09
CA VAL A 74 -4.07 8.69 -5.06
C VAL A 74 -2.71 8.13 -5.38
N THR A 75 -2.08 8.65 -6.44
CA THR A 75 -0.72 8.29 -6.85
C THR A 75 0.21 9.49 -6.68
N GLY A 76 1.34 9.28 -6.03
CA GLY A 76 2.31 10.31 -5.69
C GLY A 76 3.50 9.77 -4.92
N ARG A 77 3.77 10.37 -3.76
CA ARG A 77 4.88 9.99 -2.87
C ARG A 77 4.36 9.80 -1.45
N GLY A 78 4.86 8.77 -0.77
CA GLY A 78 4.67 8.61 0.66
C GLY A 78 5.20 9.82 1.45
N LEU A 79 4.56 10.15 2.58
CA LEU A 79 5.03 11.23 3.46
C LEU A 79 6.33 10.87 4.17
N VAL A 80 6.51 9.59 4.49
CA VAL A 80 7.77 9.04 5.01
C VAL A 80 8.32 7.94 4.09
N LEU A 81 9.60 7.59 4.25
CA LEU A 81 10.29 6.64 3.37
C LEU A 81 9.68 5.23 3.33
N THR A 82 8.90 4.87 4.35
CA THR A 82 8.21 3.58 4.45
C THR A 82 6.80 3.61 3.87
N ASP A 83 6.28 4.78 3.51
CA ASP A 83 4.91 4.94 3.01
C ASP A 83 4.82 4.66 1.51
N GLN A 84 3.67 4.14 1.11
CA GLN A 84 3.41 3.78 -0.28
C GLN A 84 3.22 5.02 -1.15
N SER A 85 3.73 4.95 -2.38
CA SER A 85 3.53 5.97 -3.42
C SER A 85 2.12 5.93 -4.03
N GLU A 86 1.35 4.87 -3.79
CA GLU A 86 -0.04 4.75 -4.22
C GLU A 86 -0.90 4.23 -3.07
N ILE A 87 -2.06 4.84 -2.89
CA ILE A 87 -3.06 4.41 -1.91
C ILE A 87 -4.46 4.43 -2.52
N ILE A 88 -5.27 3.47 -2.08
CA ILE A 88 -6.70 3.41 -2.40
C ILE A 88 -7.46 3.71 -1.13
N LEU A 89 -8.18 4.82 -1.11
CA LEU A 89 -8.99 5.23 0.03
C LEU A 89 -10.44 4.80 -0.19
N SER A 90 -10.97 4.02 0.74
CA SER A 90 -12.41 3.74 0.81
C SER A 90 -13.12 4.93 1.44
N ILE A 91 -14.10 5.49 0.73
CA ILE A 91 -14.87 6.65 1.17
C ILE A 91 -16.19 6.15 1.77
N THR A 92 -16.34 6.35 3.07
CA THR A 92 -17.55 6.00 3.82
C THR A 92 -18.25 7.26 4.32
N LYS A 93 -19.40 7.09 4.97
CA LYS A 93 -20.14 8.19 5.61
C LYS A 93 -19.32 8.95 6.66
N ASP A 94 -18.34 8.29 7.27
CA ASP A 94 -17.51 8.85 8.33
C ASP A 94 -16.26 9.56 7.78
N THR A 95 -15.97 9.39 6.49
CA THR A 95 -14.84 10.02 5.82
C THR A 95 -15.08 11.52 5.69
N LYS A 96 -14.16 12.31 6.25
CA LYS A 96 -14.19 13.77 6.16
C LYS A 96 -13.31 14.22 5.00
N ILE A 97 -13.93 14.87 4.02
CA ILE A 97 -13.22 15.48 2.89
C ILE A 97 -13.25 16.99 3.11
N ILE A 98 -12.08 17.62 3.10
CA ILE A 98 -11.91 19.05 3.34
C ILE A 98 -11.04 19.67 2.26
N ASP A 99 -11.30 20.94 1.94
CA ASP A 99 -10.43 21.72 1.07
C ASP A 99 -9.19 22.25 1.82
N ALA A 100 -8.31 22.95 1.10
CA ALA A 100 -7.10 23.56 1.67
C ALA A 100 -7.39 24.65 2.73
N ARG A 101 -8.63 25.13 2.83
CA ARG A 101 -9.10 26.11 3.82
C ARG A 101 -9.77 25.44 5.03
N GLY A 102 -9.82 24.11 5.05
CA GLY A 102 -10.47 23.32 6.10
C GLY A 102 -12.00 23.23 5.97
N LYS A 103 -12.59 23.72 4.88
CA LYS A 103 -14.03 23.62 4.64
C LYS A 103 -14.37 22.21 4.16
N ARG A 104 -15.45 21.62 4.70
CA ARG A 104 -15.96 20.33 4.21
C ARG A 104 -16.46 20.47 2.77
N VAL A 105 -16.07 19.51 1.93
CA VAL A 105 -16.51 19.39 0.53
C VAL A 105 -17.13 18.02 0.28
N SER A 106 -17.96 17.93 -0.76
CA SER A 106 -18.59 16.68 -1.15
C SER A 106 -17.67 15.87 -2.08
N LEU A 107 -17.83 14.54 -2.09
CA LEU A 107 -17.14 13.70 -3.07
C LEU A 107 -17.55 14.07 -4.50
N GLN A 108 -18.81 14.44 -4.72
CA GLN A 108 -19.31 14.83 -6.04
C GLN A 108 -18.56 16.05 -6.60
N SER A 109 -18.29 17.05 -5.76
CA SER A 109 -17.53 18.23 -6.15
C SER A 109 -16.14 17.88 -6.69
N ILE A 110 -15.47 16.90 -6.07
CA ILE A 110 -14.16 16.41 -6.53
C ILE A 110 -14.29 15.70 -7.89
N ILE A 111 -15.34 14.91 -8.07
CA ILE A 111 -15.60 14.21 -9.34
C ILE A 111 -15.84 15.22 -10.46
N ASP A 112 -16.66 16.23 -10.21
CA ASP A 112 -17.00 17.25 -11.20
C ASP A 112 -15.75 18.06 -11.60
N GLU A 113 -14.90 18.43 -10.64
CA GLU A 113 -13.61 19.08 -10.88
C GLU A 113 -12.62 18.20 -11.67
N ASN A 114 -12.65 16.87 -11.49
CA ASN A 114 -11.79 15.95 -12.26
C ASN A 114 -12.36 15.60 -13.64
N LYS A 115 -13.62 15.92 -13.94
CA LYS A 115 -14.24 15.70 -15.26
C LYS A 115 -13.98 16.83 -16.26
N VAL A 116 -13.53 18.00 -15.81
CA VAL A 116 -13.08 19.09 -16.68
C VAL A 116 -11.60 18.90 -17.02
N SER A 117 -11.32 17.97 -17.93
CA SER A 117 -10.04 17.90 -18.65
C SER A 117 -10.24 17.45 -20.09
#